data_AF-A0A183HL01-F1
#
_entry.id   AF-A0A183HL01-F1
#
_cell.length_a   1.000
_cell.length_b   1.000
_cell.length_c   1.000
_cell.angle_alpha   90.00
_cell.angle_beta   90.00
_cell.angle_gamma   90.00
#
_symmetry.space_group_name_H-M   'P 1'
#
loop_
_entity.id
_entity.type
_entity.pdbx_description
1 polymer ?
#
loop_
_entity_poly.entity_id
_entity_poly.type
_entity_poly.pdbx_seq_one_letter_code
_entity_poly.pdbx_strand_id
1 'polypeptide(L)'
;MSVAHSSPMMSTLRYIVPLVNDYVFNSLGDKLVEQLRSSVGITTRTGACQFIIDLCLQRQQLLMSCRSSCDKMVRVLLNGLNDRNPVIKKQFSSCLSYLLPFSSKREVNRILDYIKQKLRNEQDEEKMTVLHLLRALSRNTEILSESLSAVVPFIFLYKCQEVAKNDEAGKKNLEMWDELWS
;
A
#
# COMPACT_ATOMS: atom_id res chain seq x y z
N MET A 1 -11.63 -10.64 -10.59
CA MET A 1 -11.73 -10.68 -9.12
C MET A 1 -11.16 -12.02 -8.65
N SER A 2 -10.15 -12.01 -7.77
CA SER A 2 -9.43 -13.24 -7.37
C SER A 2 -10.30 -14.11 -6.45
N VAL A 3 -10.41 -15.40 -6.78
CA VAL A 3 -11.16 -16.44 -6.04
C VAL A 3 -10.74 -16.53 -4.56
N ALA A 4 -9.55 -16.01 -4.20
CA ALA A 4 -9.06 -15.98 -2.83
C ALA A 4 -9.86 -15.05 -1.89
N HIS A 5 -10.39 -13.93 -2.39
CA HIS A 5 -11.20 -12.99 -1.57
C HIS A 5 -12.55 -13.55 -1.14
N SER A 6 -13.01 -14.61 -1.82
CA SER A 6 -14.24 -15.35 -1.55
C SER A 6 -13.98 -16.75 -0.97
N SER A 7 -12.74 -17.03 -0.55
CA SER A 7 -12.43 -18.33 0.07
C SER A 7 -13.16 -18.48 1.41
N PRO A 8 -13.59 -19.70 1.78
CA PRO A 8 -14.18 -19.96 3.10
C PRO A 8 -13.29 -19.46 4.25
N MET A 9 -11.97 -19.60 4.10
CA MET A 9 -10.98 -19.12 5.07
C MET A 9 -11.00 -17.60 5.24
N MET A 10 -11.05 -16.82 4.14
CA MET A 10 -11.17 -15.35 4.23
C MET A 10 -12.50 -14.93 4.85
N SER A 11 -13.58 -15.67 4.58
CA SER A 11 -14.88 -15.42 5.22
C SER A 11 -14.80 -15.65 6.73
N THR A 12 -14.18 -16.73 7.20
CA THR A 12 -13.94 -16.98 8.63
C THR A 12 -13.11 -15.86 9.26
N LEU A 13 -12.06 -15.40 8.57
CA LEU A 13 -11.24 -14.28 9.05
C LEU A 13 -12.07 -13.01 9.29
N ARG A 14 -13.03 -12.69 8.42
CA ARG A 14 -13.92 -11.54 8.61
C ARG A 14 -14.81 -11.68 9.85
N TYR A 15 -15.26 -12.89 10.19
CA TYR A 15 -16.05 -13.12 11.40
C TYR A 15 -15.25 -12.93 12.70
N ILE A 16 -13.93 -13.16 12.67
CA ILE A 16 -13.09 -12.99 13.86
C ILE A 16 -12.57 -11.55 14.04
N VAL A 17 -12.56 -10.72 12.99
CA VAL A 17 -12.09 -9.32 13.06
C VAL A 17 -12.72 -8.53 14.22
N PRO A 18 -14.06 -8.60 14.46
CA PRO A 18 -14.70 -7.94 15.61
C PRO A 18 -14.23 -8.43 16.99
N LEU A 19 -13.64 -9.63 17.07
CA LEU A 19 -13.24 -10.28 18.33
C LEU A 19 -11.79 -9.95 18.75
N VAL A 20 -10.98 -9.37 17.85
CA VAL A 20 -9.56 -9.08 18.10
C VAL A 20 -9.39 -7.93 19.10
N ASN A 21 -9.07 -8.17 20.38
CA ASN A 21 -8.78 -7.07 21.33
C ASN A 21 -7.28 -6.70 21.36
N ASP A 22 -6.88 -5.73 22.19
CA ASP A 22 -5.48 -5.28 22.30
C ASP A 22 -4.52 -6.43 22.64
N TYR A 23 -4.91 -7.33 23.55
CA TYR A 23 -4.12 -8.49 23.92
C TYR A 23 -3.87 -9.42 22.72
N VAL A 24 -4.95 -9.76 21.99
CA VAL A 24 -4.86 -10.60 20.79
C VAL A 24 -4.02 -9.91 19.72
N PHE A 25 -4.29 -8.63 19.45
CA PHE A 25 -3.59 -7.88 18.40
C PHE A 25 -2.09 -7.76 18.66
N ASN A 26 -1.66 -7.55 19.91
CA ASN A 26 -0.25 -7.48 20.24
C ASN A 26 0.49 -8.79 19.94
N SER A 27 -0.13 -9.94 20.22
CA SER A 27 0.44 -11.25 19.85
C SER A 27 0.36 -11.54 18.34
N LEU A 28 -0.69 -11.06 17.69
CA LEU A 28 -0.96 -11.28 16.27
C LEU A 28 -0.12 -10.38 15.37
N GLY A 29 0.21 -9.18 15.84
CA GLY A 29 0.92 -8.15 15.09
C GLY A 29 2.29 -8.63 14.60
N ASP A 30 3.09 -9.23 15.48
CA ASP A 30 4.41 -9.75 15.10
C ASP A 30 4.29 -10.93 14.11
N LYS A 31 3.26 -11.79 14.27
CA LYS A 31 2.98 -12.87 13.30
C LYS A 31 2.57 -12.33 11.94
N LEU A 32 1.74 -11.28 11.89
CA LEU A 32 1.35 -10.63 10.63
C LEU A 32 2.58 -10.01 9.94
N VAL A 33 3.46 -9.34 10.70
CA VAL A 33 4.72 -8.80 10.19
C VAL A 33 5.60 -9.90 9.60
N GLU A 34 5.70 -11.05 10.26
CA GLU A 34 6.42 -12.21 9.74
C GLU A 34 5.76 -12.75 8.46
N GLN A 35 4.46 -12.99 8.47
CA GLN A 35 3.71 -13.50 7.30
C GLN A 35 3.85 -12.59 6.07
N LEU A 36 3.81 -11.27 6.25
CA LEU A 36 4.03 -10.32 5.16
C LEU A 36 5.45 -10.39 4.59
N ARG A 37 6.46 -10.68 5.43
CA ARG A 37 7.87 -10.67 5.06
C ARG A 37 8.34 -11.98 4.45
N SER A 38 8.00 -13.12 5.06
CA SER A 38 8.65 -14.41 4.79
C SER A 38 7.78 -15.38 3.98
N SER A 39 6.48 -15.11 3.82
CA SER A 39 5.62 -16.02 3.07
C SER A 39 5.95 -16.01 1.58
N VAL A 40 6.25 -17.19 1.03
CA VAL A 40 6.46 -17.41 -0.41
C VAL A 40 5.16 -17.38 -1.21
N GLY A 41 4.00 -17.58 -0.57
CA GLY A 41 2.71 -17.63 -1.23
C GLY A 41 2.13 -16.24 -1.51
N ILE A 42 1.87 -15.92 -2.79
CA ILE A 42 1.19 -14.67 -3.17
C ILE A 42 -0.17 -14.57 -2.47
N THR A 43 -0.94 -15.66 -2.49
CA THR A 43 -2.27 -15.74 -1.88
C THR A 43 -2.26 -15.51 -0.37
N THR A 44 -1.25 -16.04 0.33
CA THR A 44 -1.09 -15.84 1.77
C THR A 44 -0.76 -14.38 2.09
N ARG A 45 0.17 -13.77 1.36
CA ARG A 45 0.55 -12.37 1.57
C ARG A 45 -0.60 -11.41 1.22
N THR A 46 -1.33 -11.66 0.14
CA THR A 46 -2.49 -10.84 -0.23
C THR A 46 -3.66 -11.02 0.74
N GLY A 47 -3.88 -12.24 1.23
CA GLY A 47 -4.86 -12.53 2.29
C GLY A 47 -4.53 -11.82 3.61
N ALA A 48 -3.26 -11.86 4.03
CA ALA A 48 -2.79 -11.12 5.21
C ALA A 48 -3.01 -9.61 5.06
N CYS A 49 -2.72 -9.04 3.88
CA CYS A 49 -3.06 -7.65 3.59
C CYS A 49 -4.55 -7.36 3.69
N GLN A 50 -5.40 -8.23 3.14
CA GLN A 50 -6.85 -8.05 3.22
C GLN A 50 -7.34 -8.10 4.68
N PHE A 51 -6.81 -9.01 5.49
CA PHE A 51 -7.14 -9.08 6.90
C PHE A 51 -6.72 -7.81 7.66
N ILE A 52 -5.54 -7.24 7.35
CA ILE A 52 -5.11 -5.96 7.91
C ILE A 52 -6.06 -4.82 7.48
N ILE A 53 -6.47 -4.78 6.21
CA ILE A 53 -7.46 -3.79 5.72
C ILE A 53 -8.78 -3.94 6.48
N ASP A 54 -9.26 -5.17 6.69
CA ASP A 54 -10.50 -5.42 7.43
C ASP A 54 -10.39 -4.95 8.89
N LEU A 55 -9.22 -5.13 9.53
CA LEU A 55 -8.92 -4.54 10.85
C LEU A 55 -8.90 -3.01 10.81
N CYS A 56 -8.33 -2.39 9.77
CA CYS A 56 -8.32 -0.94 9.59
C CYS A 56 -9.72 -0.37 9.48
N LEU A 57 -10.62 -1.06 8.79
CA LEU A 57 -11.99 -0.61 8.60
C LEU A 57 -12.86 -0.84 9.84
N GLN A 58 -12.74 -1.99 10.50
CA GLN A 58 -13.67 -2.39 11.55
C GLN A 58 -13.16 -2.08 12.96
N ARG A 59 -11.84 -2.00 13.17
CA ARG A 59 -11.19 -1.92 14.50
C ARG A 59 -10.28 -0.69 14.64
N GLN A 60 -10.75 0.46 14.18
CA GLN A 60 -9.97 1.72 14.19
C GLN A 60 -9.40 2.10 15.57
N GLN A 61 -10.21 2.00 16.64
CA GLN A 61 -9.78 2.33 18.01
C GLN A 61 -8.62 1.45 18.49
N LEU A 62 -8.66 0.16 18.17
CA LEU A 62 -7.60 -0.80 18.45
C LEU A 62 -6.31 -0.45 17.68
N LEU A 63 -6.43 -0.07 16.40
CA LEU A 63 -5.23 0.29 15.64
C LEU A 63 -4.61 1.61 16.14
N MET A 64 -5.44 2.55 16.58
CA MET A 64 -4.96 3.78 17.22
C MET A 64 -4.22 3.51 18.55
N SER A 65 -4.68 2.56 19.37
CA SER A 65 -3.97 2.14 20.59
C SER A 65 -2.69 1.35 20.31
N CYS A 66 -2.60 0.68 19.15
CA CYS A 66 -1.51 -0.22 18.79
C CYS A 66 -0.56 0.36 17.71
N ARG A 67 -0.30 1.68 17.74
CA ARG A 67 0.51 2.40 16.75
C ARG A 67 1.89 1.75 16.45
N SER A 68 2.60 1.27 17.47
CA SER A 68 3.93 0.64 17.29
C SER A 68 3.89 -0.59 16.37
N SER A 69 2.84 -1.40 16.49
CA SER A 69 2.62 -2.56 15.62
C SER A 69 2.24 -2.12 14.21
N CYS A 70 1.44 -1.07 14.06
CA CYS A 70 1.12 -0.47 12.75
C CYS A 70 2.38 0.03 12.06
N ASP A 71 3.28 0.73 12.77
CA ASP A 71 4.55 1.21 12.21
C ASP A 71 5.43 0.07 11.71
N LYS A 72 5.51 -1.05 12.44
CA LYS A 72 6.24 -2.25 11.99
C LYS A 72 5.66 -2.80 10.69
N MET A 73 4.33 -2.88 10.59
CA MET A 73 3.63 -3.37 9.39
C MET A 73 3.85 -2.43 8.19
N VAL A 74 3.78 -1.11 8.38
CA VAL A 74 4.07 -0.13 7.33
C VAL A 74 5.47 -0.36 6.75
N ARG A 75 6.48 -0.56 7.59
CA ARG A 75 7.86 -0.82 7.12
C ARG A 75 7.98 -2.08 6.28
N VAL A 76 7.32 -3.17 6.68
CA VAL A 76 7.35 -4.42 5.91
C VAL A 76 6.60 -4.29 4.59
N LEU A 77 5.42 -3.65 4.60
CA LEU A 77 4.63 -3.41 3.41
C LEU A 77 5.37 -2.48 2.42
N LEU A 78 6.05 -1.44 2.92
CA LEU A 78 6.85 -0.55 2.10
C LEU A 78 8.00 -1.30 1.40
N ASN A 79 8.71 -2.18 2.13
CA ASN A 79 9.74 -3.02 1.54
C ASN A 79 9.19 -3.92 0.43
N GLY A 80 7.98 -4.48 0.63
CA GLY A 80 7.31 -5.33 -0.35
C GLY A 80 6.86 -4.61 -1.63
N LEU A 81 6.92 -3.28 -1.69
CA LEU A 81 6.74 -2.55 -2.96
C LEU A 81 7.89 -2.82 -3.95
N ASN A 82 9.03 -3.34 -3.50
CA ASN A 82 10.13 -3.79 -4.35
C ASN A 82 10.02 -5.28 -4.75
N ASP A 83 8.92 -5.97 -4.43
CA ASP A 83 8.70 -7.37 -4.82
C ASP A 83 8.58 -7.51 -6.34
N ARG A 84 9.09 -8.59 -6.94
CA ARG A 84 9.03 -8.79 -8.41
C ARG A 84 7.60 -9.00 -8.92
N ASN A 85 6.66 -9.35 -8.05
CA ASN A 85 5.30 -9.66 -8.42
C ASN A 85 4.39 -8.42 -8.39
N PRO A 86 3.81 -7.98 -9.52
CA PRO A 86 2.97 -6.78 -9.56
C PRO A 86 1.68 -6.90 -8.74
N VAL A 87 1.16 -8.11 -8.52
CA VAL A 87 -0.01 -8.34 -7.66
C VAL A 87 0.33 -8.01 -6.21
N ILE A 88 1.53 -8.37 -5.75
CA ILE A 88 2.01 -8.03 -4.41
C ILE A 88 2.19 -6.53 -4.28
N LYS A 89 2.87 -5.88 -5.24
CA LYS A 89 3.05 -4.42 -5.23
C LYS A 89 1.72 -3.68 -5.12
N LYS A 90 0.72 -4.09 -5.91
CA LYS A 90 -0.63 -3.49 -5.90
C LYS A 90 -1.36 -3.74 -4.59
N GLN A 91 -1.33 -4.96 -4.06
CA GLN A 91 -2.02 -5.28 -2.81
C GLN A 91 -1.36 -4.60 -1.61
N PHE A 92 -0.03 -4.53 -1.58
CA PHE A 92 0.72 -3.86 -0.52
C PHE A 92 0.50 -2.34 -0.58
N SER A 93 0.45 -1.75 -1.77
CA SER A 93 0.03 -0.36 -1.98
C SER A 93 -1.35 -0.08 -1.40
N SER A 94 -2.33 -0.97 -1.66
CA SER A 94 -3.66 -0.87 -1.08
C SER A 94 -3.65 -1.02 0.43
N CYS A 95 -2.90 -1.99 0.98
CA CYS A 95 -2.84 -2.21 2.42
C CYS A 95 -2.22 -1.00 3.15
N LEU A 96 -1.14 -0.45 2.59
CA LEU A 96 -0.49 0.76 3.09
C LEU A 96 -1.49 1.91 3.19
N SER A 97 -2.32 2.15 2.17
CA SER A 97 -3.20 3.31 2.18
C SER A 97 -4.27 3.26 3.27
N TYR A 98 -4.73 2.07 3.67
CA TYR A 98 -5.63 1.90 4.81
C TYR A 98 -4.93 1.92 6.17
N LEU A 99 -3.68 1.46 6.24
CA LEU A 99 -2.94 1.33 7.50
C LEU A 99 -2.30 2.65 7.95
N LEU A 100 -1.89 3.48 6.98
CA LEU A 100 -1.14 4.70 7.21
C LEU A 100 -1.81 5.70 8.19
N PRO A 101 -3.16 5.85 8.26
CA PRO A 101 -3.82 6.71 9.25
C PRO A 101 -3.54 6.32 10.70
N PHE A 102 -3.22 5.05 10.95
CA PHE A 102 -2.95 4.52 12.29
C PHE A 102 -1.48 4.50 12.66
N SER A 103 -0.62 4.98 11.76
CA SER A 103 0.85 4.99 11.91
C SER A 103 1.37 6.34 12.42
N SER A 104 2.64 6.38 12.82
CA SER A 104 3.30 7.62 13.21
C SER A 104 3.62 8.50 12.00
N LYS A 105 3.70 9.83 12.22
CA LYS A 105 4.15 10.79 11.20
C LYS A 105 5.51 10.44 10.58
N ARG A 106 6.38 9.75 11.34
CA ARG A 106 7.66 9.24 10.85
C ARG A 106 7.48 8.25 9.70
N GLU A 107 6.50 7.34 9.79
CA GLU A 107 6.24 6.36 8.75
C GLU A 107 5.53 7.00 7.54
N VAL A 108 4.66 7.99 7.76
CA VAL A 108 4.11 8.84 6.68
C VAL A 108 5.24 9.49 5.87
N ASN A 109 6.18 10.15 6.55
CA ASN A 109 7.32 10.79 5.88
C ASN A 109 8.17 9.76 5.12
N ARG A 110 8.37 8.57 5.66
CA ARG A 110 9.10 7.49 4.98
C ARG A 110 8.43 7.07 3.68
N ILE A 111 7.09 7.02 3.63
CA ILE A 111 6.34 6.75 2.39
C ILE A 111 6.57 7.87 1.37
N LEU A 112 6.52 9.13 1.80
CA LEU A 112 6.77 10.28 0.91
C LEU A 112 8.19 10.26 0.34
N ASP A 113 9.18 9.96 1.17
CA ASP A 113 10.58 9.86 0.74
C ASP A 113 10.79 8.71 -0.24
N TYR A 114 10.13 7.57 -0.02
CA TYR A 114 10.10 6.48 -0.99
C TYR A 114 9.52 6.92 -2.34
N ILE A 115 8.39 7.62 -2.33
CA ILE A 115 7.77 8.11 -3.58
C ILE A 115 8.72 9.06 -4.31
N LYS A 116 9.28 10.06 -3.62
CA LYS A 116 10.23 11.01 -4.20
C LYS A 116 11.45 10.31 -4.78
N GLN A 117 12.00 9.31 -4.07
CA GLN A 117 13.14 8.54 -4.53
C GLN A 117 12.82 7.78 -5.82
N LYS A 118 11.72 7.03 -5.85
CA LYS A 118 11.35 6.21 -7.01
C LYS A 118 10.93 7.03 -8.22
N LEU A 119 10.34 8.21 -8.04
CA LEU A 119 10.02 9.12 -9.15
C LEU A 119 11.25 9.79 -9.76
N ARG A 120 12.37 9.89 -9.03
CA ARG A 120 13.64 10.41 -9.56
C ARG A 120 14.41 9.38 -10.38
N ASN A 121 14.09 8.09 -10.22
CA ASN A 121 14.76 7.02 -10.93
C ASN A 121 14.23 6.90 -12.36
N GLU A 122 15.08 6.43 -13.27
CA GLU A 122 14.73 6.27 -14.69
C GLU A 122 13.89 5.00 -14.96
N GLN A 123 13.81 4.08 -13.98
CA GLN A 123 13.13 2.79 -14.14
C GLN A 123 11.62 2.93 -14.13
N ASP A 124 10.97 2.67 -15.27
CA ASP A 124 9.51 2.79 -15.40
C ASP A 124 8.73 1.82 -14.49
N GLU A 125 9.29 0.65 -14.17
CA GLU A 125 8.66 -0.29 -13.23
C GLU A 125 8.52 0.32 -11.82
N GLU A 126 9.50 1.11 -11.39
CA GLU A 126 9.48 1.79 -10.10
C GLU A 126 8.45 2.92 -10.08
N LYS A 127 8.36 3.68 -11.18
CA LYS A 127 7.33 4.71 -11.36
C LYS A 127 5.94 4.09 -11.37
N MET A 128 5.75 2.97 -12.06
CA MET A 128 4.49 2.23 -12.05
C MET A 128 4.08 1.74 -10.65
N THR A 129 5.05 1.34 -9.84
CA THR A 129 4.83 1.00 -8.43
C THR A 129 4.34 2.21 -7.64
N VAL A 130 4.98 3.37 -7.84
CA VAL A 130 4.53 4.65 -7.24
C VAL A 130 3.12 5.01 -7.68
N LEU A 131 2.79 4.84 -8.96
CA LEU A 131 1.45 5.13 -9.48
C LEU A 131 0.39 4.31 -8.73
N HIS A 132 0.63 3.01 -8.52
CA HIS A 132 -0.27 2.17 -7.74
C HIS A 132 -0.42 2.64 -6.29
N LEU A 133 0.67 3.05 -5.66
CA LEU A 133 0.65 3.59 -4.30
C LEU A 133 -0.12 4.90 -4.22
N LEU A 134 0.13 5.85 -5.12
CA LEU A 134 -0.58 7.13 -5.18
C LEU A 134 -2.08 6.92 -5.44
N ARG A 135 -2.46 6.05 -6.38
CA ARG A 135 -3.88 5.67 -6.62
C ARG A 135 -4.54 5.03 -5.40
N ALA A 136 -3.81 4.25 -4.62
CA ALA A 136 -4.32 3.65 -3.40
C ALA A 136 -4.49 4.72 -2.30
N LEU A 137 -3.56 5.67 -2.22
CA LEU A 137 -3.57 6.77 -1.27
C LEU A 137 -4.63 7.83 -1.59
N SER A 138 -4.96 8.15 -2.86
CA SER A 138 -6.06 9.11 -3.17
C SER A 138 -7.38 8.73 -2.58
N ARG A 139 -7.64 7.43 -2.50
CA ARG A 139 -8.88 6.90 -1.92
C ARG A 139 -8.99 7.19 -0.44
N ASN A 140 -7.88 7.50 0.24
CA ASN A 140 -7.78 7.84 1.65
C ASN A 140 -7.24 9.29 1.78
N THR A 141 -8.13 10.25 1.52
CA THR A 141 -7.82 11.67 1.20
C THR A 141 -7.07 12.45 2.29
N GLU A 142 -7.27 12.12 3.57
CA GLU A 142 -6.75 12.92 4.69
C GLU A 142 -5.23 12.88 4.82
N ILE A 143 -4.57 11.76 4.47
CA ILE A 143 -3.11 11.65 4.60
C ILE A 143 -2.40 12.38 3.47
N LEU A 144 -3.01 12.39 2.28
CA LEU A 144 -2.41 13.02 1.12
C LEU A 144 -2.54 14.53 1.17
N SER A 145 -3.66 15.10 1.61
CA SER A 145 -3.90 16.54 1.54
C SER A 145 -2.78 17.38 2.16
N GLU A 146 -2.23 16.96 3.30
CA GLU A 146 -1.15 17.69 4.00
C GLU A 146 0.24 17.49 3.37
N SER A 147 0.43 16.40 2.61
CA SER A 147 1.76 15.93 2.19
C SER A 147 1.96 15.92 0.67
N LEU A 148 0.88 16.02 -0.11
CA LEU A 148 0.86 15.86 -1.56
C LEU A 148 1.62 16.99 -2.26
N SER A 149 1.62 18.20 -1.70
CA SER A 149 2.41 19.34 -2.20
C SER A 149 3.91 19.03 -2.34
N ALA A 150 4.46 18.15 -1.50
CA ALA A 150 5.85 17.73 -1.55
C ALA A 150 6.16 16.73 -2.68
N VAL A 151 5.13 16.17 -3.33
CA VAL A 151 5.25 15.08 -4.31
C VAL A 151 4.73 15.48 -5.69
N VAL A 152 3.77 16.41 -5.75
CA VAL A 152 3.20 16.95 -7.00
C VAL A 152 4.24 17.38 -8.03
N PRO A 153 5.34 18.10 -7.67
CA PRO A 153 6.35 18.48 -8.67
C PRO A 153 6.99 17.29 -9.39
N PHE A 154 7.18 16.16 -8.69
CA PHE A 154 7.74 14.95 -9.28
C PHE A 154 6.76 14.25 -10.22
N ILE A 155 5.47 14.24 -9.84
CA ILE A 155 4.39 13.70 -10.70
C ILE A 155 4.28 14.54 -11.96
N PHE A 156 4.26 15.87 -11.83
CA PHE A 156 4.21 16.80 -12.96
C PHE A 156 5.40 16.60 -13.91
N LEU A 157 6.62 16.53 -13.37
CA LEU A 157 7.83 16.31 -14.17
C LEU A 157 7.73 15.03 -15.01
N TYR A 158 7.23 13.93 -14.43
CA TYR A 158 7.03 12.69 -15.17
C TYR A 158 5.96 12.84 -16.27
N LYS A 159 4.83 13.47 -15.96
CA LYS A 159 3.74 13.69 -16.92
C LYS A 159 4.13 14.58 -18.11
N CYS A 160 5.12 15.45 -17.94
CA CYS A 160 5.64 16.31 -19.00
C CYS A 160 6.75 15.66 -19.84
N GLN A 161 7.13 14.41 -19.59
CA GLN A 161 8.14 13.73 -20.40
C GLN A 161 7.60 13.45 -21.81
N GLU A 162 8.38 13.79 -22.83
CA GLU A 162 8.06 13.42 -24.20
C GLU A 162 8.19 11.91 -24.37
N VAL A 163 7.11 11.28 -24.83
CA VAL A 163 7.11 9.87 -25.21
C VAL A 163 7.33 9.77 -26.72
N ALA A 164 8.28 8.95 -27.14
CA ALA A 164 8.59 8.75 -28.55
C ALA A 164 7.34 8.29 -29.33
N LYS A 165 7.17 8.75 -30.58
CA LYS A 165 5.96 8.44 -31.39
C LYS A 165 5.67 6.96 -31.55
N ASN A 166 6.70 6.10 -31.50
CA ASN A 166 6.58 4.65 -31.69
C ASN A 166 6.60 3.86 -30.36
N ASP A 167 6.62 4.54 -29.21
CA ASP A 167 6.60 3.91 -27.89
C ASP A 167 5.16 3.78 -27.37
N GLU A 168 4.50 2.69 -27.75
CA GLU A 168 3.13 2.39 -27.27
C GLU A 168 3.07 2.13 -25.76
N ALA A 169 4.13 1.53 -25.19
CA ALA A 169 4.18 1.23 -23.76
C ALA A 169 4.30 2.52 -22.93
N GLY A 170 5.16 3.45 -23.36
CA GLY A 170 5.29 4.77 -22.75
C GLY A 170 3.99 5.58 -22.82
N LYS A 171 3.27 5.53 -23.94
CA LYS A 171 1.97 6.21 -24.09
C LYS A 171 0.94 5.65 -23.11
N LYS A 172 0.81 4.32 -23.04
CA LYS A 172 -0.08 3.66 -22.10
C LYS A 172 0.28 3.98 -20.64
N ASN A 173 1.57 4.04 -20.33
CA ASN A 173 2.02 4.47 -19.00
C ASN A 173 1.56 5.89 -18.71
N LEU A 174 1.81 6.83 -19.61
CA LEU A 174 1.41 8.23 -19.47
C LEU A 174 -0.11 8.38 -19.29
N GLU A 175 -0.93 7.65 -20.06
CA GLU A 175 -2.39 7.62 -19.90
C GLU A 175 -2.81 7.19 -18.48
N MET A 176 -2.18 6.15 -17.91
CA MET A 176 -2.48 5.75 -16.54
C MET A 176 -2.10 6.84 -15.51
N TRP A 177 -1.06 7.63 -15.78
CA TRP A 177 -0.69 8.78 -14.95
C TRP A 177 -1.64 9.97 -15.12
N ASP A 178 -2.24 10.14 -16.30
CA ASP A 178 -3.29 11.12 -16.52
C ASP A 178 -4.55 10.80 -15.72
N GLU A 179 -4.90 9.53 -15.61
CA GLU A 179 -6.02 9.02 -14.82
C GLU A 179 -5.74 8.94 -13.30
N LEU A 180 -4.60 9.44 -12.80
CA LEU A 180 -4.21 9.25 -11.41
C LEU A 180 -5.26 9.78 -10.41
N TRP A 181 -5.88 10.92 -10.71
CA TRP A 181 -6.85 11.60 -9.85
C TRP A 181 -8.24 11.75 -10.51
N SER A 182 -8.48 11.04 -11.61
CA SER A 182 -9.78 11.03 -12.30
C SER A 182 -10.80 10.13 -11.61
#